data_AF-A0A6J7ZUC0-F1
#
_entry.id   AF-A0A6J7ZUC0-F1
#
_cell.length_a   1.000
_cell.length_b   1.000
_cell.length_c   1.000
_cell.angle_alpha   90.00
_cell.angle_beta   90.00
_cell.angle_gamma   90.00
#
_symmetry.space_group_name_H-M   'P 1'
#
loop_
_entity.id
_entity.type
_entity.pdbx_description
1 polymer ?
#
loop_
_entity_poly.entity_id
_entity_poly.type
_entity_poly.pdbx_seq_one_letter_code
_entity_poly.pdbx_strand_id
1 'polypeptide(L)'
;MLTSLIENLKEVKDFRKNQGKRYSLWEVLLVVVLGVMSGHQGYREMEYFVKANEVILKRTFNIYSQGMPSYSTIRRVMRGVDEKDLSKIVKEWSRENSPKLKGI
;
A
#
# COMPACT_ATOMS: atom_id res chain seq x y z
N MET A 1 0.73 -13.34 7.25
CA MET A 1 1.32 -12.76 6.03
C MET A 1 0.66 -11.43 5.66
N LEU A 2 -0.50 -11.35 4.99
CA LEU A 2 -1.06 -10.05 4.58
C LEU A 2 -1.63 -9.21 5.74
N THR A 3 -2.23 -9.84 6.74
CA THR A 3 -2.77 -9.13 7.92
C THR A 3 -1.69 -8.39 8.70
N SER A 4 -0.51 -8.99 8.89
CA SER A 4 0.61 -8.33 9.60
C SER A 4 1.17 -7.12 8.82
N LEU A 5 1.19 -7.18 7.48
CA LEU A 5 1.55 -6.01 6.67
C LEU A 5 0.56 -4.86 6.89
N ILE A 6 -0.74 -5.15 6.86
CA ILE A 6 -1.79 -4.15 7.03
C ILE A 6 -1.69 -3.48 8.40
N GLU A 7 -1.48 -4.25 9.47
CA GLU A 7 -1.29 -3.69 10.80
C GLU A 7 -0.04 -2.80 10.85
N ASN A 8 1.09 -3.23 10.30
CA ASN A 8 2.29 -2.38 10.25
C ASN A 8 2.07 -1.09 9.44
N LEU A 9 1.26 -1.13 8.37
CA LEU A 9 0.91 0.06 7.59
C LEU A 9 -0.03 1.02 8.32
N LYS A 10 -0.86 0.54 9.26
CA LYS A 10 -1.74 1.38 10.08
C LYS A 10 -0.98 2.21 11.11
N GLU A 11 0.20 1.75 11.54
CA GLU A 11 1.09 2.48 12.44
C GLU A 11 1.73 3.72 11.79
N VAL A 12 1.67 3.84 10.46
CA VAL A 12 2.19 5.02 9.77
C VAL A 12 1.32 6.23 10.10
N LYS A 13 1.91 7.22 10.78
CA LYS A 13 1.24 8.47 11.13
C LYS A 13 0.78 9.21 9.87
N ASP A 14 -0.52 9.49 9.79
CA ASP A 14 -1.08 10.25 8.69
C ASP A 14 -0.72 11.74 8.78
N PHE A 15 0.28 12.15 8.01
CA PHE A 15 0.76 13.52 7.88
C PHE A 15 -0.21 14.44 7.10
N ARG A 16 -1.24 13.88 6.45
CA ARG A 16 -2.18 14.66 5.64
C ARG A 16 -3.16 15.40 6.56
N LYS A 17 -3.53 16.63 6.18
CA LYS A 17 -4.61 17.38 6.83
C LYS A 17 -5.93 16.60 6.75
N ASN A 18 -6.79 16.74 7.76
CA ASN A 18 -8.05 15.98 7.84
C ASN A 18 -9.06 16.32 6.74
N GLN A 19 -8.98 17.52 6.15
CA GLN A 19 -9.85 17.89 5.04
C GLN A 19 -9.48 17.12 3.76
N GLY A 20 -10.50 16.50 3.14
CA GLY A 20 -10.33 15.79 1.86
C GLY A 20 -9.71 14.38 1.96
N LYS A 21 -9.70 13.77 3.15
CA LYS A 21 -9.32 12.36 3.33
C LYS A 21 -10.43 11.44 2.81
N ARG A 22 -10.36 11.06 1.53
CA ARG A 22 -11.25 10.04 0.92
C ARG A 22 -10.82 8.60 1.27
N TYR A 23 -9.54 8.43 1.58
CA TYR A 23 -8.90 7.14 1.89
C TYR A 23 -8.06 7.28 3.15
N SER A 24 -8.06 6.25 3.97
CA SER A 24 -7.07 6.06 5.03
C SER A 24 -5.68 5.98 4.42
N LEU A 25 -4.64 6.39 5.17
CA LEU A 25 -3.28 6.36 4.65
C LEU A 25 -2.83 4.93 4.30
N TRP A 26 -3.08 4.00 5.22
CA TRP A 26 -2.69 2.60 5.07
C TRP A 26 -3.31 1.93 3.84
N GLU A 27 -4.53 2.30 3.44
CA GLU A 27 -5.18 1.78 2.25
C GLU A 27 -4.33 2.11 1.01
N VAL A 28 -4.02 3.40 0.83
CA VAL A 28 -3.21 3.86 -0.31
C VAL A 28 -1.82 3.22 -0.30
N LEU A 29 -1.19 3.10 0.87
CA LEU A 29 0.11 2.45 1.02
C LEU A 29 0.07 0.96 0.66
N LEU A 30 -0.99 0.24 1.06
CA LEU A 30 -1.17 -1.18 0.74
C LEU A 30 -1.17 -1.39 -0.78
N VAL A 31 -1.91 -0.56 -1.51
CA VAL A 31 -1.94 -0.61 -2.97
C VAL A 31 -0.57 -0.36 -3.60
N VAL A 32 0.19 0.60 -3.05
CA VAL A 32 1.54 0.88 -3.56
C VAL A 32 2.44 -0.34 -3.35
N VAL A 33 2.42 -0.95 -2.16
CA VAL A 33 3.22 -2.15 -1.88
C VAL A 33 2.83 -3.30 -2.80
N LEU A 34 1.53 -3.58 -2.94
CA LEU A 34 1.04 -4.65 -3.82
C LEU A 34 1.42 -4.40 -5.28
N GLY A 35 1.25 -3.17 -5.77
CA GLY A 35 1.62 -2.81 -7.14
C GLY A 35 3.11 -2.97 -7.40
N VAL A 36 3.96 -2.53 -6.45
CA VAL A 36 5.43 -2.73 -6.55
C VAL A 36 5.78 -4.21 -6.57
N MET A 37 5.17 -5.01 -5.69
CA MET A 37 5.38 -6.46 -5.67
C MET A 37 4.90 -7.17 -6.95
N SER A 38 3.89 -6.60 -7.61
CA SER A 38 3.41 -7.06 -8.92
C SER A 38 4.22 -6.51 -10.11
N GLY A 39 5.29 -5.75 -9.86
CA GLY A 39 6.18 -5.24 -10.91
C GLY A 39 5.80 -3.87 -11.49
N HIS A 40 4.81 -3.18 -10.93
CA HIS A 40 4.43 -1.83 -11.33
C HIS A 40 5.26 -0.80 -10.55
N GLN A 41 5.90 0.13 -11.25
CA GLN A 41 6.82 1.11 -10.62
C GLN A 41 6.32 2.55 -10.81
N GLY A 42 5.59 2.82 -11.89
CA GLY A 42 5.06 4.15 -12.17
C GLY A 42 3.73 4.42 -11.49
N TYR A 43 3.46 5.66 -11.04
CA TYR A 43 2.15 6.01 -10.48
C TYR A 43 0.97 5.78 -11.44
N ARG A 44 1.19 5.89 -12.77
CA ARG A 44 0.14 5.59 -13.76
C ARG A 44 -0.12 4.09 -13.83
N GLU A 45 0.94 3.29 -13.80
CA GLU A 45 0.85 1.84 -13.71
C GLU A 45 0.13 1.42 -12.43
N MET A 46 0.38 2.10 -11.31
CA MET A 46 -0.35 1.87 -10.06
C MET A 46 -1.84 2.13 -10.22
N GLU A 47 -2.24 3.22 -10.89
CA GLU A 47 -3.65 3.49 -11.16
C GLU A 47 -4.28 2.42 -12.05
N TYR A 48 -3.57 1.92 -13.07
CA TYR A 48 -4.04 0.81 -13.88
C TYR A 48 -4.16 -0.48 -13.07
N PHE A 49 -3.16 -0.78 -12.24
CA PHE A 49 -3.14 -1.95 -11.35
C PHE A 49 -4.36 -1.97 -10.42
N VAL A 50 -4.67 -0.87 -9.73
CA VAL A 50 -5.82 -0.85 -8.82
C VAL A 50 -7.16 -0.96 -9.53
N LYS A 51 -7.30 -0.33 -10.70
CA LYS A 51 -8.54 -0.43 -11.49
C LYS A 51 -8.73 -1.84 -12.03
N ALA A 52 -7.66 -2.46 -12.54
CA ALA A 52 -7.70 -3.83 -13.03
C ALA A 52 -8.03 -4.84 -11.93
N ASN A 53 -7.59 -4.59 -10.69
CA ASN A 53 -7.78 -5.48 -9.55
C ASN A 53 -8.90 -5.03 -8.59
N GLU A 54 -9.72 -4.06 -8.97
CA GLU A 54 -10.71 -3.41 -8.08
C GLU A 54 -11.62 -4.42 -7.37
N VAL A 55 -12.18 -5.38 -8.13
CA VAL A 55 -13.10 -6.38 -7.59
C VAL A 55 -12.43 -7.24 -6.51
N ILE A 56 -11.20 -7.70 -6.78
CA ILE A 56 -10.44 -8.55 -5.86
C ILE A 56 -10.03 -7.74 -4.63
N LEU A 57 -9.48 -6.53 -4.81
CA LEU A 57 -9.05 -5.67 -3.71
C LEU A 57 -10.21 -5.33 -2.77
N LYS A 58 -11.39 -4.99 -3.30
CA LYS A 58 -12.60 -4.73 -2.51
C LYS A 58 -13.04 -5.97 -1.74
N ARG A 59 -13.09 -7.13 -2.40
CA ARG A 59 -13.55 -8.38 -1.78
C ARG A 59 -12.59 -8.88 -0.69
N THR A 60 -11.28 -8.74 -0.92
CA THR A 60 -10.26 -9.26 0.00
C THR A 60 -10.07 -8.37 1.23
N PHE A 61 -10.09 -7.05 1.05
CA PHE A 61 -9.72 -6.11 2.11
C PHE A 61 -10.91 -5.31 2.67
N ASN A 62 -12.07 -5.36 2.03
CA ASN A 62 -13.27 -4.60 2.40
C ASN A 62 -13.00 -3.08 2.54
N ILE A 63 -12.23 -2.53 1.60
CA ILE A 63 -11.82 -1.12 1.52
C ILE A 63 -12.31 -0.46 0.22
N TYR A 64 -12.06 0.84 0.07
CA TYR A 64 -12.39 1.61 -1.15
C TYR A 64 -13.88 1.69 -1.49
N SER A 65 -14.75 1.88 -0.49
CA SER A 65 -16.18 2.11 -0.69
C SER A 65 -16.47 3.32 -1.60
N GLN A 66 -15.55 4.28 -1.63
CA GLN A 66 -15.63 5.49 -2.45
C GLN A 66 -14.94 5.37 -3.82
N GLY A 67 -14.56 4.17 -4.28
CA GLY A 67 -13.85 3.94 -5.55
C GLY A 67 -12.33 3.96 -5.43
N MET A 68 -11.59 3.51 -6.45
CA MET A 68 -10.14 3.31 -6.37
C MET A 68 -9.32 4.62 -6.32
N PRO A 69 -8.18 4.64 -5.59
CA PRO A 69 -7.30 5.81 -5.57
C PRO A 69 -6.71 6.08 -6.96
N SER A 70 -6.86 7.31 -7.44
CA SER A 70 -6.28 7.74 -8.72
C SER A 70 -4.77 7.97 -8.64
N TYR A 71 -4.11 8.11 -9.80
CA TYR A 71 -2.72 8.54 -9.92
C TYR A 71 -2.40 9.73 -8.99
N SER A 72 -3.24 10.76 -9.01
CA SER A 72 -3.01 11.99 -8.24
C SER A 72 -3.10 11.76 -6.74
N THR A 73 -3.98 10.84 -6.31
CA THR A 73 -4.10 10.44 -4.90
C THR A 73 -2.84 9.69 -4.44
N ILE A 74 -2.43 8.68 -5.20
CA ILE A 74 -1.25 7.86 -4.91
C ILE A 74 0.00 8.73 -4.86
N ARG A 75 0.20 9.57 -5.88
CA ARG A 75 1.34 10.49 -5.94
C ARG A 75 1.37 11.46 -4.76
N ARG A 76 0.22 12.03 -4.36
CA ARG A 76 0.15 12.96 -3.23
C ARG A 76 0.55 12.28 -1.91
N VAL A 77 0.07 11.06 -1.69
CA VAL A 77 0.45 10.25 -0.53
C VAL A 77 1.94 9.97 -0.57
N MET A 78 2.45 9.39 -1.66
CA MET A 78 3.86 9.01 -1.75
C MET A 78 4.84 10.18 -1.64
N ARG A 79 4.43 11.42 -2.00
CA ARG A 79 5.27 12.61 -1.82
C ARG A 79 5.41 13.08 -0.37
N GLY A 80 4.53 12.67 0.52
CA GLY A 80 4.60 13.07 1.94
C GLY A 80 4.98 11.94 2.89
N VAL A 81 4.97 10.69 2.40
CA VAL A 81 5.49 9.53 3.12
C VAL A 81 7.02 9.60 3.11
N ASP A 82 7.66 9.40 4.27
CA ASP A 82 9.10 9.17 4.30
C ASP A 82 9.39 7.78 3.69
N GLU A 83 10.16 7.76 2.61
CA GLU A 83 10.54 6.54 1.92
C GLU A 83 11.26 5.55 2.85
N LYS A 84 12.03 6.05 3.82
CA LYS A 84 12.75 5.21 4.78
C LYS A 84 11.80 4.49 5.71
N ASP A 85 10.73 5.16 6.15
CA ASP A 85 9.72 4.58 7.03
C ASP A 85 8.96 3.46 6.32
N LEU A 86 8.51 3.71 5.09
CA LEU A 86 7.82 2.70 4.30
C LEU A 86 8.73 1.51 3.95
N SER A 87 9.97 1.79 3.54
CA SER A 87 10.97 0.74 3.23
C SER A 87 11.25 -0.13 4.46
N LYS A 88 11.35 0.48 5.65
CA LYS A 88 11.57 -0.24 6.90
C LYS A 88 10.41 -1.19 7.20
N ILE A 89 9.16 -0.69 7.15
CA ILE A 89 7.96 -1.51 7.38
C ILE A 89 7.92 -2.72 6.45
N VAL A 90 8.15 -2.51 5.15
CA VAL A 90 8.12 -3.59 4.17
C VAL A 90 9.26 -4.59 4.38
N LYS A 91 10.47 -4.12 4.73
CA LYS A 91 11.62 -4.99 5.03
C LYS A 91 11.40 -5.84 6.28
N GLU A 92 10.88 -5.24 7.35
CA GLU A 92 10.59 -5.95 8.60
C GLU A 92 9.52 -7.01 8.38
N TRP A 93 8.41 -6.64 7.74
CA TRP A 93 7.37 -7.57 7.34
C TRP A 93 7.92 -8.71 6.47
N SER A 94 8.73 -8.38 5.46
CA SER A 94 9.32 -9.37 4.55
C SER A 94 10.23 -10.33 5.31
N ARG A 95 11.08 -9.85 6.23
CA ARG A 95 11.96 -10.69 7.05
C ARG A 95 11.18 -11.66 7.93
N GLU A 96 10.08 -11.21 8.54
CA GLU A 96 9.23 -12.03 9.41
C GLU A 96 8.47 -13.11 8.64
N ASN A 97 8.12 -12.84 7.37
CA ASN A 97 7.28 -13.71 6.56
C ASN A 97 8.07 -14.44 5.45
N SER A 98 9.38 -14.20 5.36
CA SER A 98 10.25 -14.92 4.43
C SER A 98 10.31 -16.38 4.85
N PRO A 99 10.12 -17.34 3.92
CA PRO A 99 10.44 -18.73 4.22
C PRO A 99 11.89 -18.77 4.69
N LYS A 100 12.15 -19.38 5.85
CA LYS A 100 13.52 -19.66 6.29
C LYS A 100 14.15 -20.53 5.22
N LEU A 101 14.94 -19.93 4.35
CA LEU A 101 15.75 -20.68 3.40
C LEU A 101 16.67 -21.53 4.28
N LYS A 102 16.37 -22.83 4.39
CA LYS A 102 17.32 -23.79 4.93
C LYS A 102 18.55 -23.66 4.04
N GLY A 103 19.67 -23.27 4.65
CA GLY A 103 20.92 -23.02 3.95
C GLY A 103 21.24 -24.17 2.99
N ILE A 104 21.66 -23.79 1.79
CA ILE A 104 22.56 -24.60 0.98
C ILE A 104 23.94 -24.46 1.62
#